data_AF-H6SL04-F1
#
_entry.id   AF-H6SL04-F1
#
_cell.length_a   1.000
_cell.length_b   1.000
_cell.length_c   1.000
_cell.angle_alpha   90.00
_cell.angle_beta   90.00
_cell.angle_gamma   90.00
#
_symmetry.space_group_name_H-M   'P 1'
#
loop_
_entity.id
_entity.type
_entity.pdbx_description
1 polymer ?
#
loop_
_entity_poly.entity_id
_entity_poly.type
_entity_poly.pdbx_seq_one_letter_code
_entity_poly.pdbx_strand_id
1 'polypeptide(L)'
;MRGFKTVRLAQASRIHASELQNIRAFGSESELAQVQVEVARRQVLMRRDFELTFENMFLGMVQGLAVDADGSTLYDWATEFGQTIPAEIDFDLDNATPASGAVRKKCNAVVRSILQGLRGLGGASVRVVALCGDAFWDDLTAHKEVRETYLNTQMAADLRQGNAYETFSYGGITFVNYRGTDDGSTVVINTDKARFFPVGAGIFQWALSPGESFDFVNQLGQELYSAVIPDRDRNAWADVEMYSYPLPVCTMPQALHRAKRT
;
A
#
# COMPACT_ATOMS: atom_id res chain seq x y z
N MET A 1 -11.55 7.28 26.17
CA MET A 1 -11.22 6.37 25.05
C MET A 1 -11.94 6.90 23.82
N ARG A 2 -11.22 7.19 22.73
CA ARG A 2 -11.80 7.72 21.48
C ARG A 2 -12.11 6.55 20.55
N GLY A 3 -13.29 6.57 19.93
CA GLY A 3 -13.66 5.62 18.89
C GLY A 3 -13.26 6.13 17.50
N PHE A 4 -12.88 5.22 16.61
CA PHE A 4 -12.58 5.50 15.21
C PHE A 4 -13.62 4.80 14.33
N LYS A 5 -13.97 5.42 13.20
CA LYS A 5 -14.98 4.90 12.27
C LYS A 5 -14.31 4.43 10.99
N THR A 6 -14.84 3.37 10.41
CA THR A 6 -14.49 2.92 9.06
C THR A 6 -15.02 3.88 8.01
N VAL A 7 -14.42 3.82 6.82
CA VAL A 7 -14.90 4.57 5.66
C VAL A 7 -15.70 3.67 4.74
N ARG A 8 -16.69 4.23 4.04
CA ARG A 8 -17.49 3.50 3.06
C ARG A 8 -16.85 3.66 1.69
N LEU A 9 -16.43 2.55 1.11
CA LEU A 9 -16.02 2.45 -0.28
C LEU A 9 -17.12 1.73 -1.06
N ALA A 10 -17.54 2.29 -2.18
CA ALA A 10 -18.63 1.76 -3.00
C ALA A 10 -18.35 1.97 -4.48
N GLN A 11 -18.60 0.93 -5.26
CA GLN A 11 -18.54 0.98 -6.71
C GLN A 11 -19.73 0.23 -7.29
N ALA A 12 -20.32 0.79 -8.36
CA ALA A 12 -21.44 0.20 -9.05
C ALA A 12 -21.21 0.24 -10.56
N SER A 13 -21.71 -0.78 -11.26
CA SER A 13 -21.71 -0.85 -12.71
C SER A 13 -23.04 -1.40 -13.18
N ARG A 14 -23.74 -0.59 -13.97
CA ARG A 14 -24.97 -0.99 -14.63
C ARG A 14 -24.70 -1.90 -15.82
N ILE A 15 -25.51 -2.94 -15.93
CA ILE A 15 -25.63 -3.80 -17.11
C ILE A 15 -27.04 -3.61 -17.65
N HIS A 16 -27.16 -3.14 -18.88
CA HIS A 16 -28.42 -3.02 -19.60
C HIS A 16 -28.74 -4.29 -20.40
N ALA A 17 -30.03 -4.63 -20.52
CA ALA A 17 -30.47 -5.77 -21.32
C ALA A 17 -30.00 -5.68 -22.79
N SER A 18 -29.91 -4.48 -23.35
CA SER A 18 -29.41 -4.24 -24.71
C SER A 18 -27.92 -4.54 -24.89
N GLU A 19 -27.11 -4.44 -23.82
CA GLU A 19 -25.69 -4.82 -23.87
C GLU A 19 -25.56 -6.34 -24.01
N LEU A 20 -26.48 -7.10 -23.41
CA LEU A 20 -26.47 -8.57 -23.45
C LEU A 20 -27.02 -9.14 -24.77
N GLN A 21 -27.95 -8.43 -25.42
CA GLN A 21 -28.62 -8.90 -26.65
C GLN A 21 -27.69 -9.16 -27.84
N ASN A 22 -26.48 -8.59 -27.87
CA ASN A 22 -25.55 -8.71 -29.00
C ASN A 22 -24.22 -9.41 -28.64
N ILE A 23 -24.04 -9.86 -27.40
CA ILE A 23 -22.83 -10.59 -26.97
C ILE A 23 -23.07 -12.10 -27.17
N ARG A 24 -23.11 -12.57 -28.42
CA ARG A 24 -23.01 -14.01 -28.69
C ARG A 24 -21.56 -14.44 -28.55
N ALA A 25 -21.17 -14.94 -27.38
CA ALA A 25 -19.90 -15.63 -27.21
C ALA A 25 -19.93 -16.97 -27.97
N PHE A 26 -19.01 -17.13 -28.93
CA PHE A 26 -18.82 -18.38 -29.69
C PHE A 26 -18.56 -19.53 -28.71
N GLY A 27 -19.49 -20.50 -28.63
CA GLY A 27 -19.36 -21.68 -27.75
C GLY A 27 -20.11 -21.65 -26.41
N SER A 28 -21.04 -20.73 -26.17
CA SER A 28 -21.88 -20.71 -24.95
C SER A 28 -23.21 -21.46 -25.13
N GLU A 29 -23.59 -22.31 -24.15
CA GLU A 29 -24.77 -23.20 -24.23
C GLU A 29 -26.09 -22.52 -23.83
N SER A 30 -26.10 -21.36 -23.15
CA SER A 30 -27.32 -20.61 -22.80
C SER A 30 -27.11 -19.11 -22.53
N GLU A 31 -28.19 -18.33 -22.64
CA GLU A 31 -28.22 -16.87 -22.34
C GLU A 31 -27.93 -16.58 -20.85
N LEU A 32 -28.35 -17.45 -19.92
CA LEU A 32 -28.08 -17.29 -18.49
C LEU A 32 -26.58 -17.37 -18.15
N ALA A 33 -25.85 -18.24 -18.85
CA ALA A 33 -24.40 -18.33 -18.69
C ALA A 33 -23.69 -17.04 -19.12
N GLN A 34 -24.20 -16.36 -20.16
CA GLN A 34 -23.62 -15.10 -20.65
C GLN A 34 -23.79 -13.95 -19.65
N VAL A 35 -24.96 -13.86 -18.99
CA VAL A 35 -25.21 -12.86 -17.94
C VAL A 35 -24.27 -13.06 -16.76
N GLN A 36 -24.08 -14.31 -16.32
CA GLN A 36 -23.16 -14.63 -15.22
C GLN A 36 -21.71 -14.27 -15.56
N VAL A 37 -21.27 -14.50 -16.80
CA VAL A 37 -19.93 -14.12 -17.27
C VAL A 37 -19.75 -12.60 -17.26
N GLU A 38 -20.72 -11.83 -17.72
CA GLU A 38 -20.62 -10.36 -17.72
C GLU A 38 -20.64 -9.79 -16.30
N VAL A 39 -21.48 -10.32 -15.41
CA VAL A 39 -21.48 -9.94 -13.98
C VAL A 39 -20.12 -10.24 -13.35
N ALA A 40 -19.57 -11.44 -13.54
CA ALA A 40 -18.25 -11.80 -13.04
C ALA A 40 -17.14 -10.89 -13.59
N ARG A 41 -17.22 -10.52 -14.88
CA ARG A 41 -16.28 -9.57 -15.50
C ARG A 41 -16.33 -8.20 -14.82
N ARG A 42 -17.52 -7.65 -14.56
CA ARG A 42 -17.68 -6.36 -13.85
C ARG A 42 -17.12 -6.44 -12.43
N GLN A 43 -17.37 -7.53 -11.71
CA GLN A 43 -16.83 -7.75 -10.35
C GLN A 43 -15.30 -7.79 -10.34
N VAL A 44 -14.66 -8.43 -11.33
CA VAL A 44 -13.19 -8.43 -11.44
C VAL A 44 -12.65 -7.03 -11.67
N LEU A 45 -13.28 -6.23 -12.53
CA LEU A 45 -12.85 -4.85 -12.78
C LEU A 45 -12.97 -3.99 -11.52
N MET A 46 -14.11 -4.07 -10.82
CA MET A 46 -14.30 -3.35 -9.56
C MET A 46 -13.28 -3.77 -8.51
N ARG A 47 -13.03 -5.07 -8.36
CA ARG A 47 -12.03 -5.57 -7.41
C ARG A 47 -10.65 -4.94 -7.66
N ARG A 48 -10.23 -4.84 -8.92
CA ARG A 48 -8.96 -4.18 -9.27
C ARG A 48 -8.93 -2.71 -8.86
N ASP A 49 -10.05 -2.00 -9.00
CA ASP A 49 -10.14 -0.60 -8.59
C ASP A 49 -10.11 -0.47 -7.05
N PHE A 50 -10.71 -1.42 -6.32
CA PHE A 50 -10.57 -1.54 -4.87
C PHE A 50 -9.13 -1.83 -4.43
N GLU A 51 -8.42 -2.73 -5.12
CA GLU A 51 -7.01 -3.05 -4.83
C GLU A 51 -6.14 -1.80 -4.92
N LEU A 52 -6.36 -0.96 -5.92
CA LEU A 52 -5.66 0.33 -6.03
C LEU A 52 -5.98 1.27 -4.87
N THR A 53 -7.25 1.33 -4.46
CA THR A 53 -7.68 2.14 -3.32
C THR A 53 -7.06 1.63 -2.02
N PHE A 54 -7.01 0.31 -1.82
CA PHE A 54 -6.39 -0.32 -0.65
C PHE A 54 -4.89 -0.06 -0.61
N GLU A 55 -4.20 -0.12 -1.75
CA GLU A 55 -2.77 0.22 -1.84
C GLU A 55 -2.50 1.66 -1.40
N ASN A 56 -3.33 2.62 -1.83
CA ASN A 56 -3.24 4.00 -1.34
C ASN A 56 -3.44 4.09 0.19
N MET A 57 -4.43 3.36 0.72
CA MET A 57 -4.66 3.30 2.16
C MET A 57 -3.47 2.67 2.92
N PHE A 58 -2.86 1.61 2.40
CA PHE A 58 -1.67 0.99 2.98
C PHE A 58 -0.46 1.92 2.95
N LEU A 59 -0.26 2.66 1.85
CA LEU A 59 0.77 3.70 1.80
C LEU A 59 0.51 4.79 2.84
N GLY A 60 -0.76 5.17 3.06
CA GLY A 60 -1.17 6.03 4.17
C GLY A 60 -0.73 5.48 5.53
N MET A 61 -0.95 4.19 5.79
CA MET A 61 -0.53 3.55 7.05
C MET A 61 0.97 3.65 7.28
N VAL A 62 1.78 3.42 6.24
CA VAL A 62 3.24 3.55 6.27
C VAL A 62 3.68 4.99 6.58
N GLN A 63 2.84 5.98 6.27
CA GLN A 63 3.06 7.39 6.62
C GLN A 63 2.47 7.79 7.97
N GLY A 64 1.78 6.87 8.66
CA GLY A 64 1.10 7.14 9.92
C GLY A 64 -0.24 7.87 9.75
N LEU A 65 -0.84 7.84 8.55
CA LEU A 65 -2.06 8.54 8.21
C LEU A 65 -3.15 7.57 7.73
N ALA A 66 -4.41 7.93 7.96
CA ALA A 66 -5.53 7.44 7.16
C ALA A 66 -6.02 8.62 6.31
N VAL A 67 -6.06 8.43 5.00
CA VAL A 67 -6.45 9.47 4.03
C VAL A 67 -7.75 9.10 3.33
N ASP A 68 -8.51 10.11 2.96
CA ASP A 68 -9.70 9.95 2.12
C ASP A 68 -9.33 9.98 0.62
N ALA A 69 -10.30 9.70 -0.24
CA ALA A 69 -10.13 9.70 -1.69
C ALA A 69 -9.71 11.07 -2.27
N ASP A 70 -10.00 12.18 -1.58
CA ASP A 70 -9.59 13.53 -1.98
C ASP A 70 -8.19 13.93 -1.46
N GLY A 71 -7.51 13.01 -0.77
CA GLY A 71 -6.20 13.25 -0.14
C GLY A 71 -6.27 13.97 1.21
N SER A 72 -7.46 14.30 1.71
CA SER A 72 -7.62 14.84 3.06
C SER A 72 -7.27 13.79 4.11
N THR A 73 -6.70 14.24 5.23
CA THR A 73 -6.38 13.34 6.35
C THR A 73 -7.62 13.09 7.18
N LEU A 74 -8.07 11.84 7.23
CA LEU A 74 -9.13 11.38 8.12
C LEU A 74 -8.63 11.22 9.55
N TYR A 75 -7.48 10.56 9.69
CA TYR A 75 -6.82 10.33 10.98
C TYR A 75 -5.31 10.48 10.84
N ASP A 76 -4.73 11.34 11.66
CA ASP A 76 -3.29 11.35 11.91
C ASP A 76 -3.02 10.47 13.14
N TRP A 77 -2.52 9.25 12.91
CA TRP A 77 -2.35 8.28 13.99
C TRP A 77 -1.33 8.73 15.04
N ALA A 78 -0.34 9.56 14.66
CA ALA A 78 0.63 10.08 15.60
C ALA A 78 -0.07 11.04 16.58
N THR A 79 -0.91 11.93 16.07
CA THR A 79 -1.73 12.84 16.88
C THR A 79 -2.74 12.05 17.73
N GLU A 80 -3.46 11.11 17.13
CA GLU A 80 -4.51 10.34 17.80
C GLU A 80 -3.97 9.47 18.96
N PHE A 81 -2.74 8.96 18.86
CA PHE A 81 -2.10 8.17 19.90
C PHE A 81 -1.10 8.95 20.76
N GLY A 82 -0.94 10.27 20.56
CA GLY A 82 0.01 11.09 21.29
C GLY A 82 1.47 10.64 21.10
N GLN A 83 1.79 10.16 19.90
CA GLN A 83 3.11 9.67 19.50
C GLN A 83 3.78 10.68 18.57
N THR A 84 5.10 10.56 18.42
CA THR A 84 5.86 11.43 17.51
C THR A 84 6.64 10.56 16.54
N ILE A 85 6.42 10.79 15.25
CA ILE A 85 7.25 10.23 14.18
C ILE A 85 8.61 10.95 14.25
N PRO A 86 9.74 10.23 14.36
CA PRO A 86 11.05 10.85 14.40
C PRO A 86 11.35 11.77 13.22
N ALA A 87 12.26 12.72 13.46
CA ALA A 87 12.68 13.68 12.45
C ALA A 87 13.25 12.99 11.21
N GLU A 88 13.11 13.66 10.06
CA GLU A 88 13.62 13.13 8.80
C GLU A 88 15.14 13.00 8.83
N ILE A 89 15.61 11.82 8.42
CA ILE A 89 17.03 11.49 8.39
C ILE A 89 17.59 11.86 7.03
N ASP A 90 18.59 12.72 7.03
CA ASP A 90 19.38 13.00 5.84
C ASP A 90 20.37 11.86 5.58
N PHE A 91 20.27 11.21 4.42
CA PHE A 91 21.21 10.17 4.02
C PHE A 91 22.45 10.72 3.30
N ASP A 92 22.45 12.00 2.90
CA ASP A 92 23.60 12.68 2.28
C ASP A 92 24.16 11.90 1.07
N LEU A 93 23.26 11.41 0.20
CA LEU A 93 23.62 10.52 -0.91
C LEU A 93 24.25 11.27 -2.10
N ASP A 94 24.05 12.58 -2.19
CA ASP A 94 24.63 13.46 -3.21
C ASP A 94 26.04 13.95 -2.87
N ASN A 95 26.56 13.59 -1.69
CA ASN A 95 27.89 13.98 -1.25
C ASN A 95 28.98 13.40 -2.16
N ALA A 96 29.73 14.28 -2.83
CA ALA A 96 30.82 13.89 -3.73
C ALA A 96 31.99 13.19 -3.01
N THR A 97 32.15 13.41 -1.70
CA THR A 97 33.24 12.85 -0.88
C THR A 97 32.72 12.23 0.42
N PRO A 98 31.91 11.16 0.36
CA PRO A 98 31.32 10.59 1.55
C PRO A 98 32.39 9.89 2.41
N ALA A 99 32.33 10.06 3.72
CA ALA A 99 33.17 9.33 4.66
C ALA A 99 32.84 7.82 4.62
N SER A 100 33.84 6.95 4.80
CA SER A 100 33.60 5.50 4.80
C SER A 100 32.70 5.07 5.96
N GLY A 101 31.68 4.27 5.65
CA GLY A 101 30.64 3.80 6.57
C GLY A 101 29.54 4.82 6.84
N ALA A 102 29.45 5.92 6.10
CA ALA A 102 28.46 6.96 6.33
C ALA A 102 27.03 6.42 6.16
N VAL A 103 26.76 5.73 5.05
CA VAL A 103 25.44 5.15 4.75
C VAL A 103 25.12 4.03 5.74
N ARG A 104 26.08 3.15 6.03
CA ARG A 104 25.91 2.08 7.02
C ARG A 104 25.56 2.61 8.42
N LYS A 105 26.17 3.72 8.83
CA LYS A 105 25.87 4.37 10.13
C LYS A 105 24.44 4.90 10.15
N LYS A 106 23.94 5.46 9.05
CA LYS A 106 22.55 5.93 8.90
C LYS A 106 21.57 4.75 8.95
N CYS A 107 21.83 3.66 8.22
CA CYS A 107 21.00 2.45 8.29
C CYS A 107 20.91 1.89 9.73
N ASN A 108 22.05 1.78 10.42
CA ASN A 108 22.06 1.32 11.80
C ASN A 108 21.28 2.26 12.74
N ALA A 109 21.33 3.57 12.51
CA ALA A 109 20.56 4.54 13.29
C ALA A 109 19.06 4.34 13.08
N VAL A 110 18.62 4.15 11.83
CA VAL A 110 17.22 3.85 11.48
C VAL A 110 16.76 2.58 12.18
N VAL A 111 17.48 1.46 12.02
CA VAL A 111 17.10 0.17 12.61
C VAL A 111 16.98 0.26 14.13
N ARG A 112 17.96 0.88 14.81
CA ARG A 112 17.92 1.05 16.27
C ARG A 112 16.74 1.90 16.72
N SER A 113 16.48 3.00 16.01
CA SER A 113 15.42 3.94 16.35
C SER A 113 14.03 3.32 16.13
N ILE A 114 13.83 2.54 15.05
CA ILE A 114 12.59 1.78 14.83
C ILE A 114 12.37 0.75 15.94
N LEU A 115 13.39 -0.04 16.27
CA LEU A 115 13.29 -1.05 17.33
C LEU A 115 13.01 -0.42 18.71
N GLN A 116 13.57 0.76 18.99
CA GLN A 116 13.23 1.54 20.19
C GLN A 116 11.79 2.04 20.15
N GLY A 117 11.31 2.53 19.00
CA GLY A 117 9.94 2.99 18.79
C GLY A 117 8.89 1.88 18.97
N LEU A 118 9.26 0.62 18.67
CA LEU A 118 8.42 -0.55 18.92
C LEU A 118 8.27 -0.92 20.40
N ARG A 119 9.09 -0.35 21.31
CA ARG A 119 9.03 -0.60 22.77
C ARG A 119 9.04 -2.10 23.14
N GLY A 120 9.80 -2.90 22.39
CA GLY A 120 9.92 -4.35 22.60
C GLY A 120 8.88 -5.22 21.87
N LEU A 121 7.97 -4.62 21.10
CA LEU A 121 7.02 -5.34 20.25
C LEU A 121 7.73 -5.97 19.03
N GLY A 122 7.33 -7.19 18.65
CA GLY A 122 7.75 -7.86 17.40
C GLY A 122 8.95 -8.81 17.47
N GLY A 123 9.67 -8.88 18.60
CA GLY A 123 10.68 -9.91 18.85
C GLY A 123 11.77 -10.05 17.76
N ALA A 124 12.31 -11.25 17.59
CA ALA A 124 13.41 -11.54 16.65
C ALA A 124 12.99 -11.61 15.17
N SER A 125 11.69 -11.58 14.88
CA SER A 125 11.15 -11.71 13.52
C SER A 125 10.86 -10.36 12.85
N VAL A 126 11.12 -9.24 13.53
CA VAL A 126 10.99 -7.90 12.96
C VAL A 126 12.07 -7.68 11.91
N ARG A 127 11.64 -7.32 10.71
CA ARG A 127 12.51 -6.83 9.63
C ARG A 127 12.16 -5.39 9.32
N VAL A 128 13.16 -4.58 8.97
CA VAL A 128 12.94 -3.18 8.54
C VAL A 128 12.90 -3.15 7.02
N VAL A 129 11.80 -2.60 6.49
CA VAL A 129 11.63 -2.36 5.06
C VAL A 129 11.63 -0.87 4.81
N ALA A 130 12.23 -0.46 3.69
CA ALA A 130 12.22 0.90 3.20
C ALA A 130 11.61 0.94 1.81
N LEU A 131 10.60 1.78 1.62
CA LEU A 131 10.10 2.12 0.29
C LEU A 131 10.78 3.41 -0.16
N CYS A 132 11.43 3.39 -1.32
CA CYS A 132 12.24 4.48 -1.86
C CYS A 132 11.61 5.04 -3.13
N GLY A 133 11.73 6.36 -3.31
CA GLY A 133 11.54 7.00 -4.61
C GLY A 133 12.76 6.79 -5.52
N ASP A 134 12.57 7.08 -6.81
CA ASP A 134 13.54 6.77 -7.87
C ASP A 134 14.92 7.41 -7.64
N ALA A 135 15.00 8.72 -7.40
CA ALA A 135 16.28 9.41 -7.22
C ALA A 135 17.02 8.96 -5.94
N PHE A 136 16.29 8.68 -4.86
CA PHE A 136 16.88 8.10 -3.66
C PHE A 136 17.46 6.71 -3.94
N TRP A 137 16.74 5.88 -4.70
CA TRP A 137 17.17 4.53 -5.05
C TRP A 137 18.40 4.53 -5.97
N ASP A 138 18.40 5.37 -7.00
CA ASP A 138 19.49 5.45 -7.96
C ASP A 138 20.78 5.90 -7.27
N ASP A 139 20.74 6.93 -6.42
CA ASP A 139 21.92 7.38 -5.69
C ASP A 139 22.35 6.39 -4.61
N LEU A 140 21.42 5.71 -3.94
CA LEU A 140 21.74 4.66 -2.96
C LEU A 140 22.48 3.50 -3.62
N THR A 141 21.99 3.01 -4.76
CA THR A 141 22.59 1.89 -5.49
C THR A 141 23.90 2.28 -6.18
N ALA A 142 24.05 3.54 -6.62
CA ALA A 142 25.29 4.08 -7.17
C ALA A 142 26.36 4.38 -6.12
N HIS A 143 25.98 4.58 -4.84
CA HIS A 143 26.91 4.96 -3.78
C HIS A 143 28.03 3.92 -3.60
N LYS A 144 29.28 4.40 -3.51
CA LYS A 144 30.49 3.55 -3.48
C LYS A 144 30.43 2.41 -2.46
N GLU A 145 29.95 2.69 -1.24
CA GLU A 145 29.85 1.68 -0.16
C GLU A 145 28.87 0.55 -0.49
N VAL A 146 27.78 0.88 -1.18
CA VAL A 146 26.74 -0.07 -1.58
C VAL A 146 27.25 -0.90 -2.74
N ARG A 147 27.85 -0.24 -3.75
CA ARG A 147 28.45 -0.89 -4.90
C ARG A 147 29.62 -1.81 -4.54
N GLU A 148 30.49 -1.42 -3.62
CA GLU A 148 31.59 -2.27 -3.14
C GLU A 148 31.07 -3.52 -2.43
N THR A 149 29.99 -3.39 -1.65
CA THR A 149 29.34 -4.56 -1.03
C THR A 149 28.78 -5.49 -2.11
N TYR A 150 28.23 -4.92 -3.18
CA TYR A 150 27.67 -5.66 -4.31
C TYR A 150 28.71 -6.41 -5.13
N LEU A 151 29.81 -5.75 -5.51
CA LEU A 151 30.91 -6.32 -6.30
C LEU A 151 31.55 -7.54 -5.63
N ASN A 152 31.50 -7.59 -4.30
CA ASN A 152 32.05 -8.69 -3.49
C ASN A 152 31.05 -9.83 -3.24
N THR A 153 29.84 -9.78 -3.82
CA THR A 153 28.80 -10.82 -3.64
C THR A 153 28.40 -11.46 -4.99
N GLN A 154 27.85 -12.68 -4.93
CA GLN A 154 27.34 -13.40 -6.11
C GLN A 154 26.19 -12.67 -6.84
N MET A 155 25.60 -11.64 -6.21
CA MET A 155 24.54 -10.80 -6.81
C MET A 155 25.09 -9.82 -7.87
N ALA A 156 26.41 -9.70 -8.05
CA ALA A 156 27.08 -8.88 -9.07
C ALA A 156 26.48 -8.96 -10.50
N ALA A 157 25.78 -10.06 -10.83
CA ALA A 157 25.09 -10.26 -12.09
C ALA A 157 23.80 -9.42 -12.26
N ASP A 158 23.04 -9.15 -11.19
CA ASP A 158 21.72 -8.50 -11.30
C ASP A 158 21.82 -7.00 -11.63
N LEU A 159 22.86 -6.29 -11.13
CA LEU A 159 23.17 -4.90 -11.49
C LEU A 159 23.33 -4.64 -13.00
N ARG A 160 23.58 -5.67 -13.81
CA ARG A 160 23.72 -5.54 -15.27
C ARG A 160 22.41 -5.64 -16.02
N GLN A 161 21.33 -6.12 -15.39
CA GLN A 161 20.03 -6.35 -16.06
C GLN A 161 19.06 -5.17 -15.89
N GLY A 162 19.36 -4.23 -14.98
CA GLY A 162 18.59 -3.00 -14.76
C GLY A 162 17.85 -3.05 -13.43
N ASN A 163 18.22 -2.18 -12.50
CA ASN A 163 17.76 -2.21 -11.10
C ASN A 163 16.49 -1.38 -10.82
N ALA A 164 15.76 -0.97 -11.85
CA ALA A 164 14.52 -0.23 -11.65
C ALA A 164 13.45 -1.14 -11.02
N TYR A 165 12.78 -0.67 -9.97
CA TYR A 165 11.72 -1.41 -9.27
C TYR A 165 12.16 -2.74 -8.60
N GLU A 166 13.46 -2.87 -8.31
CA GLU A 166 13.99 -4.03 -7.61
C GLU A 166 13.99 -3.86 -6.08
N THR A 167 14.33 -4.95 -5.39
CA THR A 167 14.51 -4.99 -3.94
C THR A 167 15.98 -5.27 -3.61
N PHE A 168 16.54 -4.49 -2.69
CA PHE A 168 17.93 -4.57 -2.29
C PHE A 168 18.06 -4.54 -0.77
N SER A 169 18.88 -5.42 -0.19
CA SER A 169 19.09 -5.47 1.27
C SER A 169 20.47 -4.97 1.66
N TYR A 170 20.53 -3.95 2.53
CA TYR A 170 21.77 -3.38 3.04
C TYR A 170 21.60 -2.81 4.45
N GLY A 171 22.62 -2.98 5.30
CA GLY A 171 22.64 -2.40 6.64
C GLY A 171 21.48 -2.85 7.54
N GLY A 172 20.94 -4.05 7.32
CA GLY A 172 19.78 -4.58 8.06
C GLY A 172 18.42 -4.04 7.61
N ILE A 173 18.37 -3.36 6.45
CA ILE A 173 17.16 -2.80 5.85
C ILE A 173 16.98 -3.41 4.46
N THR A 174 15.74 -3.80 4.14
CA THR A 174 15.35 -4.18 2.78
C THR A 174 14.73 -2.96 2.10
N PHE A 175 15.47 -2.35 1.19
CA PHE A 175 15.04 -1.27 0.33
C PHE A 175 14.28 -1.82 -0.86
N VAL A 176 13.17 -1.18 -1.22
CA VAL A 176 12.34 -1.51 -2.38
C VAL A 176 12.18 -0.21 -3.16
N ASN A 177 12.54 -0.23 -4.45
CA ASN A 177 12.18 0.87 -5.33
C ASN A 177 10.67 0.80 -5.59
N TYR A 178 9.93 1.73 -4.99
CA TYR A 178 8.48 1.66 -4.93
C TYR A 178 7.87 2.22 -6.21
N ARG A 179 7.24 1.32 -6.99
CA ARG A 179 6.45 1.72 -8.15
C ARG A 179 5.11 2.26 -7.68
N GLY A 180 4.97 3.58 -7.73
CA GLY A 180 3.69 4.25 -7.55
C GLY A 180 2.73 4.02 -8.71
N THR A 181 1.59 4.72 -8.67
CA THR A 181 0.70 4.82 -9.83
C THR A 181 1.39 5.53 -10.99
N ASP A 182 1.08 5.12 -12.23
CA ASP A 182 1.67 5.71 -13.44
C ASP A 182 1.34 7.22 -13.62
N ASP A 183 0.44 7.77 -12.81
CA ASP A 183 0.11 9.21 -12.73
C ASP A 183 1.09 10.03 -11.86
N GLY A 184 2.03 9.38 -11.16
CA GLY A 184 3.03 10.01 -10.30
C GLY A 184 2.49 10.84 -9.14
N SER A 185 1.20 10.74 -8.79
CA SER A 185 0.57 11.66 -7.84
C SER A 185 -0.40 11.02 -6.85
N THR A 186 -1.11 9.96 -7.21
CA THR A 186 -2.12 9.36 -6.31
C THR A 186 -1.51 8.44 -5.27
N VAL A 187 -0.58 7.56 -5.67
CA VAL A 187 0.17 6.67 -4.78
C VAL A 187 1.65 6.84 -5.09
N VAL A 188 2.32 7.76 -4.39
CA VAL A 188 3.73 8.02 -4.68
C VAL A 188 4.54 8.28 -3.41
N ILE A 189 5.79 7.81 -3.44
CA ILE A 189 6.84 8.31 -2.56
C ILE A 189 7.63 9.31 -3.38
N ASN A 190 7.79 10.52 -2.84
CA ASN A 190 8.58 11.56 -3.50
C ASN A 190 9.95 11.02 -3.91
N THR A 191 10.43 11.40 -5.10
CA THR A 191 11.64 10.83 -5.73
C THR A 191 12.87 10.86 -4.82
N ASP A 192 13.05 11.94 -4.05
CA ASP A 192 14.19 12.12 -3.13
C ASP A 192 13.94 11.54 -1.72
N LYS A 193 12.85 10.81 -1.50
CA LYS A 193 12.40 10.38 -0.17
C LYS A 193 12.41 8.86 -0.01
N ALA A 194 12.54 8.43 1.24
CA ALA A 194 12.32 7.06 1.64
C ALA A 194 11.45 6.98 2.90
N ARG A 195 10.65 5.92 3.01
CA ARG A 195 9.81 5.61 4.18
C ARG A 195 10.21 4.27 4.76
N PHE A 196 10.56 4.25 6.05
CA PHE A 196 10.98 3.04 6.75
C PHE A 196 9.93 2.60 7.74
N PHE A 197 9.66 1.31 7.77
CA PHE A 197 8.73 0.71 8.71
C PHE A 197 9.13 -0.71 9.07
N PRO A 198 8.73 -1.18 10.26
CA PRO A 198 8.92 -2.55 10.67
C PRO A 198 7.83 -3.46 10.08
N VAL A 199 8.24 -4.60 9.56
CA VAL A 199 7.36 -5.69 9.16
C VAL A 199 7.49 -6.83 10.16
N GLY A 200 6.36 -7.45 10.52
CA GLY A 200 6.30 -8.50 11.54
C GLY A 200 6.12 -7.99 12.98
N ALA A 201 5.98 -6.68 13.17
CA ALA A 201 5.71 -6.10 14.49
C ALA A 201 4.21 -6.09 14.86
N GLY A 202 3.29 -6.21 13.89
CA GLY A 202 1.84 -6.15 14.16
C GLY A 202 1.32 -4.73 14.46
N ILE A 203 2.06 -3.70 14.08
CA ILE A 203 1.67 -2.29 14.30
C ILE A 203 0.67 -1.77 13.27
N PHE A 204 0.51 -2.48 12.16
CA PHE A 204 -0.42 -2.16 11.08
C PHE A 204 -1.64 -3.07 11.21
N GLN A 205 -2.82 -2.48 11.34
CA GLN A 205 -4.08 -3.20 11.46
C GLN A 205 -5.03 -2.76 10.35
N TRP A 206 -5.63 -3.73 9.68
CA TRP A 206 -6.71 -3.52 8.73
C TRP A 206 -8.03 -3.85 9.42
N ALA A 207 -8.68 -2.83 9.97
CA ALA A 207 -9.95 -3.00 10.66
C ALA A 207 -11.10 -2.93 9.64
N LEU A 208 -12.05 -3.85 9.75
CA LEU A 208 -13.21 -3.94 8.86
C LEU A 208 -14.49 -3.85 9.68
N SER A 209 -15.44 -3.04 9.24
CA SER A 209 -16.80 -3.04 9.79
C SER A 209 -17.76 -3.85 8.93
N PRO A 210 -18.91 -4.26 9.49
CA PRO A 210 -19.92 -4.99 8.75
C PRO A 210 -20.54 -4.12 7.65
N GLY A 211 -21.15 -4.78 6.66
CA GLY A 211 -21.88 -4.12 5.58
C GLY A 211 -23.10 -3.33 6.06
N GLU A 212 -23.55 -2.37 5.24
CA GLU A 212 -24.65 -1.47 5.60
C GLU A 212 -26.06 -2.08 5.47
N SER A 213 -26.20 -3.22 4.79
CA SER A 213 -27.49 -3.89 4.65
C SER A 213 -27.90 -4.59 5.96
N PHE A 214 -29.21 -4.75 6.16
CA PHE A 214 -29.77 -5.44 7.32
C PHE A 214 -29.23 -6.86 7.48
N ASP A 215 -28.83 -7.51 6.39
CA ASP A 215 -28.28 -8.87 6.39
C ASP A 215 -26.94 -8.94 7.14
N PHE A 216 -26.17 -7.84 7.15
CA PHE A 216 -24.83 -7.80 7.75
C PHE A 216 -24.80 -7.12 9.13
N VAL A 217 -25.96 -6.70 9.66
CA VAL A 217 -26.05 -6.14 11.01
C VAL A 217 -25.59 -7.18 12.03
N ASN A 218 -24.67 -6.78 12.93
CA ASN A 218 -24.03 -7.62 13.94
C ASN A 218 -23.19 -8.80 13.39
N GLN A 219 -22.84 -8.79 12.11
CA GLN A 219 -21.87 -9.75 11.56
C GLN A 219 -20.43 -9.24 11.75
N LEU A 220 -19.45 -10.07 11.39
CA LEU A 220 -18.06 -9.63 11.28
C LEU A 220 -17.86 -8.86 9.96
N GLY A 221 -16.95 -7.89 9.98
CA GLY A 221 -16.53 -7.17 8.78
C GLY A 221 -15.88 -8.13 7.77
N GLN A 222 -16.26 -7.97 6.51
CA GLN A 222 -15.66 -8.65 5.36
C GLN A 222 -14.95 -7.61 4.50
N GLU A 223 -13.95 -8.08 3.74
CA GLU A 223 -13.16 -7.18 2.90
C GLU A 223 -13.98 -6.59 1.76
N LEU A 224 -14.82 -7.41 1.11
CA LEU A 224 -15.66 -7.00 0.00
C LEU A 224 -17.04 -7.64 0.12
N TYR A 225 -18.08 -6.84 -0.07
CA TYR A 225 -19.46 -7.27 -0.19
C TYR A 225 -19.89 -7.03 -1.64
N SER A 226 -20.46 -8.05 -2.31
CA SER A 226 -20.99 -7.88 -3.66
C SER A 226 -22.49 -8.14 -3.68
N ALA A 227 -23.20 -7.31 -4.44
CA ALA A 227 -24.63 -7.43 -4.66
C ALA A 227 -24.95 -7.27 -6.14
N VAL A 228 -26.02 -7.90 -6.59
CA VAL A 228 -26.63 -7.64 -7.90
C VAL A 228 -28.03 -7.13 -7.64
N ILE A 229 -28.28 -5.88 -8.04
CA ILE A 229 -29.55 -5.19 -7.83
C ILE A 229 -30.30 -5.15 -9.17
N PRO A 230 -31.34 -5.98 -9.37
CA PRO A 230 -32.12 -5.95 -10.60
C PRO A 230 -33.05 -4.73 -10.64
N ASP A 231 -33.38 -4.28 -11.86
CA ASP A 231 -34.42 -3.30 -12.10
C ASP A 231 -35.79 -3.85 -11.71
N ARG A 232 -36.34 -3.34 -10.60
CA ARG A 232 -37.61 -3.81 -10.04
C ARG A 232 -38.83 -3.36 -10.84
N ASP A 233 -38.70 -2.31 -11.65
CA ASP A 233 -39.84 -1.69 -12.33
C ASP A 233 -39.98 -2.19 -13.77
N ARG A 234 -38.88 -2.24 -14.53
CA ARG A 234 -38.92 -2.56 -15.97
C ARG A 234 -38.10 -3.78 -16.36
N ASN A 235 -37.34 -4.37 -15.43
CA ASN A 235 -36.42 -5.47 -15.70
C ASN A 235 -35.49 -5.17 -16.90
N ALA A 236 -35.08 -3.91 -17.06
CA ALA A 236 -34.31 -3.44 -18.21
C ALA A 236 -32.81 -3.36 -17.94
N TRP A 237 -32.40 -3.44 -16.67
CA TRP A 237 -31.01 -3.39 -16.24
C TRP A 237 -30.80 -4.15 -14.92
N ALA A 238 -29.54 -4.42 -14.60
CA ALA A 238 -29.10 -4.87 -13.29
C ALA A 238 -27.80 -4.14 -12.91
N ASP A 239 -27.73 -3.64 -11.69
CA ASP A 239 -26.51 -3.04 -11.15
C ASP A 239 -25.70 -4.11 -10.43
N VAL A 240 -24.45 -4.27 -10.83
CA VAL A 240 -23.45 -5.00 -10.05
C VAL A 240 -22.83 -3.99 -9.11
N GLU A 241 -22.90 -4.26 -7.81
CA GLU A 241 -22.39 -3.37 -6.78
C GLU A 241 -21.34 -4.11 -5.94
N MET A 242 -20.32 -3.37 -5.52
CA MET A 242 -19.32 -3.83 -4.58
C MET A 242 -19.05 -2.77 -3.52
N TYR A 243 -18.93 -3.22 -2.28
CA TYR A 243 -18.75 -2.39 -1.10
C TYR A 243 -17.60 -2.89 -0.24
N SER A 244 -16.90 -1.96 0.42
CA SER A 244 -15.93 -2.26 1.47
C SER A 244 -16.02 -1.23 2.58
N TYR A 245 -15.72 -1.65 3.82
CA TYR A 245 -15.74 -0.75 4.98
C TYR A 245 -14.45 -0.82 5.79
N PRO A 246 -13.31 -0.38 5.22
CA PRO A 246 -12.03 -0.49 5.88
C PRO A 246 -11.70 0.69 6.80
N LEU A 247 -10.76 0.45 7.71
CA LEU A 247 -10.03 1.45 8.47
C LEU A 247 -8.55 1.04 8.55
N PRO A 248 -7.66 1.69 7.79
CA PRO A 248 -6.21 1.51 7.91
C PRO A 248 -5.68 2.12 9.21
N VAL A 249 -5.12 1.33 10.13
CA VAL A 249 -4.61 1.81 11.43
C VAL A 249 -3.12 1.53 11.63
N CYS A 250 -2.33 2.56 11.91
CA CYS A 250 -0.98 2.42 12.46
C CYS A 250 -1.00 2.67 13.98
N THR A 251 -0.78 1.65 14.79
CA THR A 251 -0.85 1.74 16.26
C THR A 251 0.41 2.30 16.90
N MET A 252 1.56 2.20 16.20
CA MET A 252 2.83 2.74 16.67
C MET A 252 3.54 3.62 15.62
N PRO A 253 2.98 4.80 15.27
CA PRO A 253 3.61 5.73 14.33
C PRO A 253 5.04 6.14 14.74
N GLN A 254 5.38 6.14 16.03
CA GLN A 254 6.74 6.43 16.51
C GLN A 254 7.82 5.44 15.98
N ALA A 255 7.42 4.26 15.49
CA ALA A 255 8.30 3.28 14.87
C ALA A 255 8.43 3.46 13.33
N LEU A 256 7.80 4.49 12.76
CA LEU A 256 7.93 4.85 11.35
C LEU A 256 9.01 5.92 11.19
N HIS A 257 9.86 5.82 10.17
CA HIS A 257 10.86 6.84 9.88
C HIS A 257 10.78 7.30 8.43
N ARG A 258 11.32 8.49 8.20
CA ARG A 258 11.46 9.08 6.87
C ARG A 258 12.90 9.48 6.64
N ALA A 259 13.36 9.34 5.41
CA ALA A 259 14.62 9.90 4.97
C ALA A 259 14.48 10.73 3.72
N LYS A 260 15.48 11.58 3.53
CA LYS A 260 15.71 12.37 2.35
C LYS A 260 17.09 12.05 1.79
N ARG A 261 17.21 12.18 0.47
CA ARG A 261 18.44 12.02 -0.29
C ARG A 261 19.50 13.05 0.11
N THR A 262 19.07 14.30 0.32
CA THR A 262 19.87 15.51 0.63
C THR A 262 19.24 16.33 1.73
#